data_AF-A0A1H2DZ87-F1
#
_entry.id   AF-A0A1H2DZ87-F1
#
_cell.length_a   1.000
_cell.length_b   1.000
_cell.length_c   1.000
_cell.angle_alpha   90.00
_cell.angle_beta   90.00
_cell.angle_gamma   90.00
#
_symmetry.space_group_name_H-M   'P 1'
#
loop_
_entity.id
_entity.type
_entity.pdbx_description
1 polymer ?
#
loop_
_entity_poly.entity_id
_entity_poly.type
_entity_poly.pdbx_seq_one_letter_code
_entity_poly.pdbx_strand_id
1 'polypeptide(L)' 'MLNCKQMSEMGSIIIDGQVPWRLKMSVMMHLSMCQRCSRYMQQLKLTSEVLQQSRLEADEAEIDLAISHLRR' A
#
# COMPACT_ATOMS: atom_id res chain seq x y z
N MET A 1 3.08 -18.41 -9.61
CA MET A 1 3.34 -17.02 -10.06
C MET A 1 2.22 -16.13 -9.54
N LEU A 2 2.56 -14.96 -9.01
CA LEU A 2 1.55 -13.94 -8.70
C LEU A 2 0.93 -13.42 -10.00
N ASN A 3 -0.38 -13.15 -9.98
CA ASN A 3 -1.05 -12.42 -11.04
C ASN A 3 -1.31 -10.95 -10.62
N CYS A 4 -1.75 -10.12 -11.57
CA CYS A 4 -1.98 -8.70 -11.32
C CYS A 4 -3.00 -8.42 -10.21
N LYS A 5 -4.04 -9.27 -10.07
CA LYS A 5 -5.06 -9.13 -9.02
C LYS A 5 -4.44 -9.36 -7.64
N GLN A 6 -3.69 -10.44 -7.49
CA GLN A 6 -2.97 -10.76 -6.25
C GLN A 6 -1.95 -9.66 -5.89
N MET A 7 -1.25 -9.11 -6.89
CA MET A 7 -0.36 -7.96 -6.70
C MET A 7 -1.09 -6.74 -6.14
N SER A 8 -2.31 -6.44 -6.62
CA SER A 8 -3.09 -5.30 -6.13
C SER A 8 -3.68 -5.54 -4.74
N GLU A 9 -4.14 -6.75 -4.44
CA GLU A 9 -4.73 -7.11 -3.14
C GLU A 9 -3.68 -7.07 -2.03
N MET A 10 -2.44 -7.46 -2.33
CA MET A 10 -1.34 -7.49 -1.37
C MET A 10 -0.46 -6.24 -1.41
N GLY A 11 -0.77 -5.26 -2.25
CA GLY A 11 0.07 -4.09 -2.53
C GLY A 11 0.52 -3.37 -1.25
N SER A 12 -0.41 -3.11 -0.33
CA SER A 12 -0.12 -2.45 0.96
C SER A 12 0.85 -3.27 1.82
N ILE A 13 0.61 -4.58 1.97
CA ILE A 13 1.48 -5.47 2.74
C ILE A 13 2.91 -5.50 2.14
N ILE A 14 3.00 -5.47 0.81
CA ILE A 14 4.28 -5.47 0.08
C ILE A 14 5.06 -4.18 0.34
N ILE A 15 4.41 -3.00 0.27
CA ILE A 15 5.08 -1.71 0.52
C ILE A 15 5.46 -1.55 1.99
N ASP A 16 4.68 -2.10 2.92
CA ASP A 16 4.94 -2.06 4.37
C ASP A 16 6.08 -3.01 4.79
N GLY A 17 6.60 -3.82 3.86
CA GLY A 17 7.79 -4.67 4.07
C GLY A 17 7.54 -5.95 4.88
N GLN A 18 6.31 -6.20 5.32
CA GLN A 18 5.91 -7.38 6.11
C GLN A 18 5.67 -8.62 5.25
N VAL A 19 6.64 -8.97 4.40
CA VAL A 19 6.50 -10.06 3.43
C VAL A 19 7.56 -11.16 3.59
N PRO A 20 7.17 -12.46 3.61
CA PRO A 20 8.10 -13.58 3.60
C PRO A 20 9.04 -13.56 2.38
N TRP A 21 10.25 -14.08 2.51
CA TRP A 21 11.25 -14.12 1.41
C TRP A 21 10.70 -14.70 0.09
N ARG A 22 9.94 -15.81 0.16
CA ARG A 22 9.35 -16.45 -1.02
C ARG A 22 8.40 -15.51 -1.77
N LEU A 23 7.67 -14.69 -1.03
CA LEU A 23 6.76 -13.70 -1.61
C LEU A 23 7.55 -12.55 -2.24
N LYS A 24 8.63 -12.08 -1.60
CA LYS A 24 9.54 -11.08 -2.20
C LYS A 24 10.06 -11.53 -3.57
N MET A 25 10.52 -12.78 -3.69
CA MET A 25 10.98 -13.32 -4.98
C MET A 25 9.87 -13.33 -6.03
N SER A 26 8.66 -13.74 -5.65
CA SER A 26 7.50 -13.78 -6.54
C SER A 26 7.09 -12.38 -7.02
N VAL A 27 7.16 -11.39 -6.13
CA VAL A 27 6.91 -9.97 -6.44
C VAL A 27 7.95 -9.46 -7.42
N MET A 28 9.25 -9.64 -7.13
CA MET A 28 10.33 -9.18 -8.01
C MET A 28 10.21 -9.77 -9.41
N MET A 29 9.94 -11.08 -9.52
CA MET A 29 9.71 -11.76 -10.79
C MET A 29 8.50 -11.18 -11.54
N HIS A 30 7.39 -10.88 -10.85
CA HIS A 30 6.22 -10.30 -11.50
C HIS A 30 6.48 -8.86 -12.00
N LEU A 31 7.15 -8.04 -11.20
CA LEU A 31 7.47 -6.66 -11.55
C LEU A 31 8.42 -6.56 -12.74
N SER A 32 9.34 -7.52 -12.91
CA SER A 32 10.24 -7.54 -14.07
C SER A 32 9.53 -7.87 -15.38
N MET A 33 8.36 -8.53 -15.35
CA MET A 33 7.61 -8.93 -16.55
C MET A 33 6.35 -8.10 -16.81
N CYS A 34 5.85 -7.36 -15.82
CA CYS A 34 4.60 -6.62 -15.91
C CYS A 34 4.81 -5.13 -15.62
N GLN A 35 4.95 -4.34 -16.69
CA GLN A 35 5.13 -2.89 -16.58
C GLN A 35 3.98 -2.18 -15.85
N ARG A 36 2.74 -2.68 -15.99
CA ARG A 36 1.57 -2.13 -15.29
C ARG A 36 1.70 -2.26 -13.77
N CYS A 37 2.07 -3.45 -13.29
CA CYS A 37 2.28 -3.67 -11.86
C CYS A 37 3.49 -2.89 -11.34
N SER A 38 4.55 -2.71 -12.14
CA SER A 38 5.67 -1.84 -11.78
C SER A 38 5.23 -0.39 -11.55
N ARG A 39 4.41 0.17 -12.45
CA ARG A 39 3.90 1.55 -12.30
C ARG A 39 2.93 1.65 -11.12
N TYR A 40 2.05 0.67 -10.95
CA TYR A 40 1.12 0.60 -9.83
C TYR A 40 1.87 0.60 -8.48
N MET A 41 2.89 -0.23 -8.32
CA MET A 41 3.68 -0.29 -7.08
C MET A 41 4.44 1.01 -6.82
N GLN A 42 4.97 1.66 -7.86
CA GLN A 42 5.61 2.98 -7.73
C GLN A 42 4.60 4.04 -7.24
N GLN A 43 3.42 4.09 -7.85
CA GLN A 43 2.36 5.01 -7.43
C GLN A 43 1.95 4.74 -5.99
N LEU A 44 1.71 3.48 -5.63
CA LEU A 44 1.28 3.11 -4.28
C LEU A 44 2.35 3.49 -3.23
N LYS A 45 3.63 3.26 -3.53
CA LYS A 45 4.75 3.67 -2.67
C LYS A 45 4.78 5.19 -2.49
N LEU A 46 4.67 5.95 -3.58
CA LEU A 46 4.64 7.42 -3.52
C LEU A 46 3.44 7.93 -2.71
N THR A 47 2.25 7.37 -2.92
CA THR A 47 1.06 7.72 -2.14
C THR A 47 1.27 7.45 -0.66
N SER A 48 1.82 6.28 -0.30
CA SER A 48 2.13 5.95 1.09
C SER A 48 3.17 6.90 1.70
N GLU A 49 4.25 7.19 0.98
CA GLU A 49 5.29 8.14 1.43
C GLU A 49 4.72 9.54 1.64
N VAL A 50 3.90 10.04 0.71
CA VAL A 50 3.23 11.34 0.84
C VAL A 50 2.34 11.36 2.07
N LEU A 51 1.53 10.32 2.30
CA LEU A 51 0.65 10.22 3.47
C LEU A 51 1.43 10.14 4.79
N GLN A 52 2.56 9.44 4.81
CA GLN A 52 3.44 9.33 5.97
C GLN A 52 4.18 10.65 6.27
N GLN A 53 4.59 11.39 5.22
CA GLN A 53 5.22 12.70 5.34
C GLN A 53 4.23 13.78 5.72
N SER A 54 3.02 13.70 5.17
CA SER A 54 1.92 14.59 5.51
C SER A 54 1.32 14.26 6.87
N ARG A 55 2.05 13.53 7.75
CA ARG A 55 1.63 13.05 9.07
C ARG A 55 0.69 14.10 9.64
N LEU A 56 -0.59 13.87 9.43
CA LEU A 56 -1.61 14.79 9.86
C LEU A 56 -1.43 14.72 11.36
N GLU A 57 -1.00 15.81 11.99
CA GLU A 57 -1.19 15.97 13.42
C GLU A 57 -2.70 16.13 13.62
N ALA A 58 -3.41 15.05 13.32
CA ALA A 58 -4.81 14.90 13.58
C ALA A 58 -4.85 14.63 15.07
N ASP A 59 -5.35 15.61 15.80
CA ASP A 59 -5.70 15.45 17.20
C ASP A 59 -6.57 14.19 17.30
N GLU A 60 -6.24 13.30 18.24
CA GLU A 60 -6.99 12.07 18.47
C GLU A 60 -8.48 12.39 18.69
N ALA A 61 -8.77 13.56 19.27
CA ALA A 61 -10.13 14.10 19.41
C ALA A 61 -10.79 14.49 18.08
N GLU A 62 -10.06 15.03 17.10
CA GLU A 62 -10.59 15.33 15.75
C GLU A 62 -10.88 14.05 14.97
N ILE A 63 -10.03 13.03 15.11
CA ILE A 63 -10.25 11.72 14.47
C ILE A 63 -11.51 11.06 15.02
N ASP A 64 -11.66 11.01 16.34
CA ASP A 64 -12.84 10.42 16.99
C ASP A 64 -14.13 11.17 16.62
N LEU A 65 -14.07 12.51 16.55
CA LEU A 65 -15.18 13.32 16.08
C LEU A 65 -15.54 12.97 14.63
N ALA A 66 -14.57 12.92 13.71
CA ALA A 66 -14.80 12.57 12.31
C ALA A 66 -15.39 11.16 12.14
N ILE A 67 -14.90 10.17 12.91
CA ILE A 67 -15.42 8.79 12.89
C ILE A 67 -16.87 8.74 13.39
N SER A 68 -17.22 9.53 14.41
CA SER A 68 -18.59 9.59 14.94
C SER A 68 -19.59 10.11 13.89
N HIS A 69 -19.17 11.05 13.04
CA HIS A 69 -19.98 11.60 11.95
C HIS A 69 -20.18 10.61 10.79
N LEU A 70 -19.23 9.70 10.55
CA LEU A 70 -19.33 8.66 9.53
C LEU A 70 -20.20 7.46 9.98
N ARG A 71 -20.46 7.32 11.28
CA ARG A 71 -21.30 6.26 11.87
C ARG A 71 -22.80 6.60 11.93
N ARG A 72 -23.23 7.71 11.31
CA ARG A 72 -24.64 8.08 11.17
C ARG A 72 -25.19 7.67 9.83
#